data_AF-A0A5C7Z417-F1
#
_entry.id   AF-A0A5C7Z417-F1
#
_cell.length_a   1.000
_cell.length_b   1.000
_cell.length_c   1.000
_cell.angle_alpha   90.00
_cell.angle_beta   90.00
_cell.angle_gamma   90.00
#
_symmetry.space_group_name_H-M   'P 1'
#
loop_
_entity.id
_entity.type
_entity.pdbx_description
1 polymer ?
#
loop_
_entity_poly.entity_id
_entity_poly.type
_entity_poly.pdbx_seq_one_letter_code
_entity_poly.pdbx_strand_id
1 'polypeptide(L)'
;MSVQQFEKNKIAAPFLGEPLIHIVGQDPLGLLNTGGKTFDLVLPGLNNVTDRIRYYSFYCWFFYCYAKHIGKPSKKEQFNYLRRAEFILSLLAAKTGVQGIGGITKALEIYNTSQNEFDLTIGTGEEKKVKDGTYWKNPRGIFGQNYVSSLKQLHLITEFDATSECFVRTEFEIENRVSGYQLALAFEENLSDDIALLFIEIMKRGVITQSEIERLVEPFNMLKIPIGTKEHELIWKLITGNDEPKIENSNFFRKRTIQLVLEKVNNNDEPFFDYRLTFDAYHSKGIINNEIDETYSLWYFYQLEQFWHMACTGSLSIFLKILNIESKGNWIEEEKLIDKIAEEVAEFLKNESYIDEIETFQKLKIIDLLEEEVVDTIKRTNINSEKIAYNILLIKKLIINNSSEIERLLSLTKKYELNSNSSFLSSIFALQNKEELSIKDFIKYFIKKYVIVRHQWVSLKKMNNSQSTEKFIREDSLIRYIDDVEYAYSSPRLNTLVDFLRDMQLITEDKKELTKVGENLFNSL
;
A
#
# COMPACT_ATOMS: atom_id res chain seq x y z
N MET A 1 -49.36 -9.62 26.43
CA MET A 1 -48.06 -9.13 26.93
C MET A 1 -47.59 -8.04 25.97
N SER A 2 -47.35 -6.81 26.47
CA SER A 2 -47.03 -5.65 25.64
C SER A 2 -45.53 -5.59 25.30
N VAL A 3 -45.22 -4.98 24.15
CA VAL A 3 -43.86 -4.79 23.59
C VAL A 3 -42.88 -4.13 24.59
N GLN A 4 -43.40 -3.41 25.60
CA GLN A 4 -42.59 -2.75 26.63
C GLN A 4 -41.88 -3.70 27.62
N GLN A 5 -42.20 -5.00 27.66
CA GLN A 5 -41.50 -5.95 28.54
C GLN A 5 -40.18 -6.48 27.96
N PHE A 6 -39.84 -6.20 26.70
CA PHE A 6 -38.58 -6.66 26.08
C PHE A 6 -37.38 -5.74 26.34
N GLU A 7 -37.56 -4.51 26.84
CA GLU A 7 -36.45 -3.54 26.98
C GLU A 7 -35.50 -3.82 28.16
N LYS A 8 -35.82 -4.74 29.08
CA LYS A 8 -34.99 -4.99 30.26
C LYS A 8 -33.93 -6.07 30.12
N ASN A 9 -33.97 -6.88 29.07
CA ASN A 9 -32.94 -7.89 28.82
C ASN A 9 -32.32 -7.64 27.43
N LYS A 10 -31.14 -7.01 27.40
CA LYS A 10 -30.29 -6.93 26.19
C LYS A 10 -29.82 -8.33 25.83
N ILE A 11 -30.68 -9.09 25.15
CA ILE A 11 -30.28 -10.28 24.41
C ILE A 11 -29.63 -9.76 23.13
N ALA A 12 -28.31 -9.90 23.02
CA ALA A 12 -27.59 -9.68 21.77
C ALA A 12 -27.93 -10.81 20.79
N ALA A 13 -29.15 -10.80 20.26
CA ALA A 13 -29.48 -11.55 19.07
C ALA A 13 -29.31 -10.59 17.88
N PRO A 14 -28.59 -10.96 16.81
CA PRO A 14 -28.56 -10.15 15.60
C PRO A 14 -29.99 -10.03 15.08
N PHE A 15 -30.52 -8.81 15.06
CA PHE A 15 -31.82 -8.54 14.50
C PHE A 15 -31.70 -8.72 12.98
N LEU A 16 -32.41 -9.71 12.41
CA LEU A 16 -32.44 -10.03 10.97
C LEU A 16 -33.13 -8.95 10.11
N GLY A 17 -32.99 -7.68 10.48
CA GLY A 17 -33.63 -6.55 9.83
C GLY A 17 -32.88 -5.21 10.02
N GLU A 18 -31.64 -5.21 10.53
CA GLU A 18 -30.82 -4.01 10.40
C GLU A 18 -30.48 -3.78 8.92
N PRO A 19 -30.73 -2.58 8.38
CA PRO A 19 -30.41 -2.28 6.99
C PRO A 19 -28.90 -2.36 6.78
N LEU A 20 -28.48 -2.98 5.68
CA LEU A 20 -27.07 -3.02 5.31
C LEU A 20 -26.56 -1.60 5.08
N ILE A 21 -25.44 -1.26 5.72
CA ILE A 21 -24.75 0.00 5.50
C ILE A 21 -23.81 -0.19 4.31
N HIS A 22 -24.06 0.54 3.23
CA HIS A 22 -23.16 0.54 2.08
C HIS A 22 -21.89 1.32 2.40
N ILE A 23 -20.73 0.68 2.20
CA ILE A 23 -19.41 1.27 2.43
C ILE A 23 -18.61 1.30 1.12
N VAL A 24 -17.69 2.26 1.01
CA VAL A 24 -16.99 2.56 -0.26
C VAL A 24 -16.18 1.38 -0.79
N GLY A 25 -15.53 0.59 0.09
CA GLY A 25 -14.76 -0.62 -0.24
C GLY A 25 -13.55 -0.38 -1.16
N GLN A 26 -12.31 -0.59 -0.67
CA GLN A 26 -11.07 -0.21 -1.39
C GLN A 26 -10.62 -1.11 -2.57
N ASP A 27 -11.44 -2.05 -3.04
CA ASP A 27 -11.13 -2.89 -4.22
C ASP A 27 -12.42 -3.57 -4.70
N PRO A 28 -13.27 -2.89 -5.50
CA PRO A 28 -14.61 -3.36 -5.84
C PRO A 28 -14.61 -4.61 -6.75
N LEU A 29 -13.50 -4.88 -7.46
CA LEU A 29 -13.35 -6.03 -8.35
C LEU A 29 -12.38 -7.10 -7.82
N GLY A 30 -11.75 -6.86 -6.66
CA GLY A 30 -10.84 -7.83 -6.05
C GLY A 30 -9.59 -8.07 -6.90
N LEU A 31 -9.11 -7.06 -7.62
CA LEU A 31 -8.01 -7.17 -8.59
C LEU A 31 -6.66 -6.77 -7.98
N LEU A 32 -6.67 -5.94 -6.93
CA LEU A 32 -5.44 -5.39 -6.35
C LEU A 32 -4.66 -6.38 -5.48
N ASN A 33 -5.30 -7.47 -5.05
CA ASN A 33 -4.69 -8.46 -4.16
C ASN A 33 -3.44 -9.12 -4.77
N THR A 34 -3.45 -9.41 -6.08
CA THR A 34 -2.30 -10.01 -6.77
C THR A 34 -1.11 -9.06 -6.78
N GLY A 35 -1.34 -7.79 -7.12
CA GLY A 35 -0.32 -6.75 -7.05
C GLY A 35 0.20 -6.55 -5.62
N GLY A 36 -0.72 -6.57 -4.64
CA GLY A 36 -0.44 -6.55 -3.20
C GLY A 36 0.57 -7.60 -2.76
N LYS A 37 0.26 -8.86 -3.04
CA LYS A 37 1.15 -9.99 -2.75
C LYS A 37 2.50 -9.89 -3.46
N THR A 38 2.50 -9.36 -4.68
CA THR A 38 3.73 -9.22 -5.46
C THR A 38 4.68 -8.22 -4.80
N PHE A 39 4.22 -7.02 -4.42
CA PHE A 39 5.09 -6.07 -3.70
C PHE A 39 5.38 -6.50 -2.25
N ASP A 40 4.51 -7.29 -1.61
CA ASP A 40 4.81 -7.92 -0.32
C ASP A 40 6.00 -8.88 -0.40
N LEU A 41 6.13 -9.58 -1.53
CA LEU A 41 7.21 -10.51 -1.83
C LEU A 41 8.52 -9.79 -2.17
N VAL A 42 8.48 -8.72 -2.98
CA VAL A 42 9.71 -8.03 -3.42
C VAL A 42 10.19 -6.94 -2.49
N LEU A 43 9.32 -6.40 -1.64
CA LEU A 43 9.65 -5.40 -0.62
C LEU A 43 9.16 -5.83 0.78
N PRO A 44 9.59 -7.00 1.27
CA PRO A 44 9.26 -7.48 2.60
C PRO A 44 9.85 -6.54 3.65
N GLY A 45 9.11 -6.32 4.72
CA GLY A 45 9.50 -5.41 5.79
C GLY A 45 9.20 -3.94 5.50
N LEU A 46 8.80 -3.55 4.29
CA LEU A 46 8.30 -2.20 4.00
C LEU A 46 6.76 -2.19 4.06
N ASN A 47 6.15 -1.02 4.24
CA ASN A 47 4.69 -0.84 4.09
C ASN A 47 4.38 0.52 3.43
N ASN A 48 3.13 0.74 3.04
CA ASN A 48 2.70 1.91 2.26
C ASN A 48 2.51 3.20 3.09
N VAL A 49 2.78 3.18 4.40
CA VAL A 49 2.44 4.28 5.33
C VAL A 49 3.64 4.75 6.16
N THR A 50 4.65 3.90 6.35
CA THR A 50 5.84 4.26 7.13
C THR A 50 6.87 4.93 6.27
N ASP A 51 7.04 6.23 6.43
CA ASP A 51 8.00 6.96 5.59
C ASP A 51 9.41 6.97 6.17
N ARG A 52 9.62 6.56 7.43
CA ARG A 52 10.95 6.67 8.08
C ARG A 52 11.54 5.35 8.54
N ILE A 53 12.73 5.05 8.02
CA ILE A 53 13.47 3.83 8.36
C ILE A 53 14.09 3.91 9.76
N ARG A 54 14.43 5.12 10.26
CA ARG A 54 15.02 5.28 11.59
C ARG A 54 14.09 4.83 12.74
N TYR A 55 12.77 4.75 12.49
CA TYR A 55 11.84 4.14 13.45
C TYR A 55 12.15 2.68 13.74
N TYR A 56 12.82 1.96 12.83
CA TYR A 56 13.16 0.55 13.03
C TYR A 56 14.17 0.43 14.18
N SER A 57 15.19 1.28 14.18
CA SER A 57 16.13 1.42 15.28
C SER A 57 15.45 1.93 16.56
N PHE A 58 14.65 3.00 16.45
CA PHE A 58 13.98 3.61 17.60
C PHE A 58 13.05 2.63 18.33
N TYR A 59 12.23 1.85 17.64
CA TYR A 59 11.35 0.88 18.29
C TYR A 59 12.15 -0.24 18.96
N CYS A 60 13.24 -0.69 18.35
CA CYS A 60 14.15 -1.66 18.97
C CYS A 60 14.75 -1.09 20.27
N TRP A 61 15.24 0.15 20.21
CA TRP A 61 15.76 0.89 21.37
C TRP A 61 14.70 1.08 22.45
N PHE A 62 13.48 1.50 22.09
CA PHE A 62 12.37 1.64 23.03
C PHE A 62 12.10 0.34 23.79
N PHE A 63 11.98 -0.80 23.10
CA PHE A 63 11.70 -2.08 23.77
C PHE A 63 12.88 -2.57 24.62
N TYR A 64 14.11 -2.23 24.24
CA TYR A 64 15.29 -2.47 25.06
C TYR A 64 15.27 -1.61 26.35
N CYS A 65 15.06 -0.30 26.25
CA CYS A 65 14.99 0.60 27.39
C CYS A 65 13.81 0.30 28.31
N TYR A 66 12.64 -0.05 27.75
CA TYR A 66 11.46 -0.44 28.53
C TYR A 66 11.77 -1.65 29.42
N ALA A 67 12.41 -2.68 28.84
CA ALA A 67 12.81 -3.88 29.58
C ALA A 67 13.88 -3.57 30.64
N LYS A 68 14.83 -2.68 30.35
CA LYS A 68 15.96 -2.32 31.23
C LYS A 68 15.57 -1.39 32.39
N HIS A 69 14.71 -0.40 32.15
CA HIS A 69 14.49 0.73 33.08
C HIS A 69 13.08 0.85 33.65
N ILE A 70 12.08 0.15 33.12
CA ILE A 70 10.68 0.27 33.55
C ILE A 70 10.17 -1.01 34.20
N GLY A 71 10.31 -2.17 33.55
CA GLY A 71 9.99 -3.47 34.14
C GLY A 71 8.78 -4.19 33.52
N LYS A 72 8.21 -5.16 34.27
CA LYS A 72 7.39 -6.29 33.77
C LYS A 72 6.22 -5.92 32.85
N PRO A 73 5.83 -6.83 31.93
CA PRO A 73 4.88 -6.56 30.86
C PRO A 73 3.45 -6.41 31.38
N SER A 74 2.98 -5.17 31.45
CA SER A 74 1.55 -4.85 31.34
C SER A 74 1.30 -4.27 29.97
N LYS A 75 0.42 -4.92 29.18
CA LYS A 75 0.01 -4.46 27.83
C LYS A 75 -0.37 -2.98 27.83
N LYS A 76 -1.16 -2.57 28.83
CA LYS A 76 -1.63 -1.19 28.96
C LYS A 76 -0.49 -0.23 29.23
N GLU A 77 0.42 -0.58 30.14
CA GLU A 77 1.53 0.29 30.50
C GLU A 77 2.54 0.41 29.35
N GLN A 78 2.92 -0.69 28.72
CA GLN A 78 3.84 -0.67 27.57
C GLN A 78 3.31 0.23 26.45
N PHE A 79 2.01 0.16 26.12
CA PHE A 79 1.42 1.01 25.09
C PHE A 79 1.26 2.47 25.49
N ASN A 80 1.06 2.77 26.78
CA ASN A 80 1.05 4.16 27.25
C ASN A 80 2.45 4.77 27.10
N TYR A 81 3.49 4.10 27.59
CA TYR A 81 4.87 4.58 27.42
C TYR A 81 5.28 4.70 25.95
N LEU A 82 4.88 3.75 25.11
CA LEU A 82 5.13 3.80 23.67
C LEU A 82 4.47 5.02 23.02
N ARG A 83 3.20 5.30 23.35
CA ARG A 83 2.49 6.49 22.84
C ARG A 83 3.14 7.78 23.30
N ARG A 84 3.61 7.85 24.56
CA ARG A 84 4.37 9.01 25.05
C ARG A 84 5.66 9.18 24.25
N ALA A 85 6.40 8.10 24.01
CA ALA A 85 7.63 8.12 23.23
C ALA A 85 7.38 8.60 21.79
N GLU A 86 6.32 8.10 21.14
CA GLU A 86 5.89 8.58 19.82
C GLU A 86 5.50 10.06 19.84
N PHE A 87 4.77 10.50 20.85
CA PHE A 87 4.34 11.89 20.95
C PHE A 87 5.50 12.86 21.23
N ILE A 88 6.51 12.43 21.98
CA ILE A 88 7.77 13.19 22.12
C ILE A 88 8.35 13.44 20.72
N LEU A 89 8.51 12.40 19.90
CA LEU A 89 9.03 12.57 18.52
C LEU A 89 8.16 13.51 17.69
N SER A 90 6.83 13.45 17.82
CA SER A 90 5.92 14.40 17.15
C SER A 90 6.13 15.85 17.59
N LEU A 91 6.41 16.11 18.89
CA LEU A 91 6.70 17.44 19.42
C LEU A 91 8.06 17.97 18.93
N LEU A 92 9.07 17.11 18.84
CA LEU A 92 10.37 17.47 18.24
C LEU A 92 10.21 17.89 16.77
N ALA A 93 9.39 17.16 16.03
CA ALA A 93 9.06 17.50 14.64
C ALA A 93 8.24 18.80 14.54
N ALA A 94 7.31 19.05 15.47
CA ALA A 94 6.55 20.30 15.54
C ALA A 94 7.46 21.52 15.75
N LYS A 95 8.47 21.41 16.62
CA LYS A 95 9.48 22.46 16.85
C LYS A 95 10.25 22.81 15.57
N THR A 96 10.64 21.80 14.80
CA THR A 96 11.48 21.96 13.60
C THR A 96 10.69 22.23 12.32
N GLY A 97 9.36 22.12 12.35
CA GLY A 97 8.50 22.24 11.17
C GLY A 97 8.56 21.03 10.23
N VAL A 98 9.21 19.95 10.67
CA VAL A 98 9.42 18.74 9.89
C VAL A 98 8.11 17.95 9.73
N GLN A 99 7.86 17.46 8.52
CA GLN A 99 6.69 16.65 8.16
C GLN A 99 7.03 15.15 8.06
N GLY A 100 6.00 14.30 7.93
CA GLY A 100 6.17 12.85 7.80
C GLY A 100 6.52 12.13 9.11
N ILE A 101 6.17 12.75 10.24
CA ILE A 101 6.24 12.16 11.58
C ILE A 101 4.81 11.92 12.06
N GLY A 102 4.49 10.68 12.40
CA GLY A 102 3.16 10.34 12.92
C GLY A 102 2.87 11.17 14.17
N GLY A 103 1.69 11.75 14.26
CA GLY A 103 1.25 12.61 15.37
C GLY A 103 1.49 14.10 15.17
N ILE A 104 2.17 14.50 14.09
CA ILE A 104 2.59 15.90 13.87
C ILE A 104 1.44 16.91 13.91
N THR A 105 0.29 16.63 13.29
CA THR A 105 -0.85 17.54 13.30
C THR A 105 -1.32 17.83 14.73
N LYS A 106 -1.40 16.79 15.57
CA LYS A 106 -1.82 16.96 16.96
C LYS A 106 -0.75 17.63 17.81
N ALA A 107 0.52 17.32 17.54
CA ALA A 107 1.65 17.97 18.19
C ALA A 107 1.67 19.47 17.89
N LEU A 108 1.47 19.89 16.64
CA LEU A 108 1.40 21.31 16.24
C LEU A 108 0.26 22.05 16.94
N GLU A 109 -0.94 21.44 17.05
CA GLU A 109 -2.05 22.02 17.81
C GLU A 109 -1.64 22.33 19.26
N ILE A 110 -1.04 21.35 19.94
CA ILE A 110 -0.65 21.47 21.36
C ILE A 110 0.53 22.45 21.50
N TYR A 111 1.51 22.34 20.60
CA TYR A 111 2.72 23.15 20.58
C TYR A 111 2.40 24.65 20.45
N ASN A 112 1.37 25.01 19.67
CA ASN A 112 0.94 26.40 19.50
C ASN A 112 0.13 26.96 20.69
N THR A 113 -0.37 26.10 21.58
CA THR A 113 -1.21 26.51 22.73
C THR A 113 -0.47 26.57 24.05
N SER A 114 0.61 25.79 24.21
CA SER A 114 1.38 25.70 25.46
C SER A 114 2.73 26.40 25.32
N GLN A 115 3.12 27.20 26.32
CA GLN A 115 4.33 28.03 26.22
C GLN A 115 5.60 27.45 26.85
N ASN A 116 5.49 26.55 27.85
CA ASN A 116 6.66 26.08 28.62
C ASN A 116 6.73 24.57 28.82
N GLU A 117 5.59 23.92 29.08
CA GLU A 117 5.53 22.48 29.36
C GLU A 117 4.38 21.83 28.58
N PHE A 118 4.59 20.59 28.15
CA PHE A 118 3.66 19.82 27.35
C PHE A 118 3.34 18.51 28.06
N ASP A 119 2.07 18.31 28.39
CA ASP A 119 1.58 17.08 29.00
C ASP A 119 1.42 15.98 27.94
N LEU A 120 2.23 14.94 28.06
CA LEU A 120 2.23 13.81 27.15
C LEU A 120 1.00 12.92 27.33
N THR A 121 0.42 12.87 28.54
CA THR A 121 -0.77 12.05 28.83
C THR A 121 -2.02 12.64 28.18
N ILE A 122 -2.13 13.97 28.15
CA ILE A 122 -3.19 14.70 27.44
C ILE A 122 -3.02 14.50 25.94
N GLY A 123 -1.80 14.71 25.42
CA GLY A 123 -1.51 14.57 24.00
C GLY A 123 -1.84 13.18 23.48
N THR A 124 -1.46 12.15 24.23
CA THR A 124 -1.72 10.74 23.90
C THR A 124 -3.11 10.26 24.31
N GLY A 125 -3.91 11.08 24.99
CA GLY A 125 -5.27 10.74 25.41
C GLY A 125 -5.35 9.53 26.34
N GLU A 126 -4.35 9.33 27.20
CA GLU A 126 -4.29 8.20 28.14
C GLU A 126 -5.46 8.18 29.13
N GLU A 127 -5.98 9.36 29.47
CA GLU A 127 -7.07 9.51 30.45
C GLU A 127 -8.47 9.31 29.83
N LYS A 128 -8.59 9.25 28.50
CA LYS A 128 -9.90 9.12 27.84
C LYS A 128 -10.36 7.65 27.80
N LYS A 129 -11.60 7.40 28.29
CA LYS A 129 -12.25 6.07 28.22
C LYS A 129 -12.52 5.59 26.79
N VAL A 130 -12.80 6.52 25.89
CA VAL A 130 -12.98 6.27 24.45
C VAL A 130 -11.93 7.11 23.73
N LYS A 131 -11.11 6.48 22.89
CA LYS A 131 -10.02 7.14 22.17
C LYS A 131 -10.48 7.88 20.91
N ASP A 132 -11.78 7.89 20.62
CA ASP A 132 -12.37 8.72 19.56
C ASP A 132 -12.09 10.21 19.84
N GLY A 133 -11.60 10.90 18.81
CA GLY A 133 -11.11 12.28 18.93
C GLY A 133 -9.69 12.43 19.50
N THR A 134 -8.90 11.35 19.58
CA THR A 134 -7.45 11.39 19.78
C THR A 134 -6.74 10.92 18.51
N TYR A 135 -5.54 11.44 18.21
CA TYR A 135 -4.80 11.08 16.99
C TYR A 135 -4.51 9.57 16.90
N TRP A 136 -4.24 8.92 18.04
CA TRP A 136 -3.97 7.48 18.11
C TRP A 136 -5.26 6.66 18.33
N LYS A 137 -6.09 6.55 17.29
CA LYS A 137 -7.26 5.66 17.26
C LYS A 137 -6.87 4.19 17.52
N ASN A 138 -5.73 3.74 17.01
CA ASN A 138 -5.20 2.41 17.29
C ASN A 138 -4.74 2.31 18.77
N PRO A 139 -5.22 1.32 19.55
CA PRO A 139 -4.79 1.14 20.94
C PRO A 139 -3.28 1.04 21.13
N ARG A 140 -2.57 0.49 20.12
CA ARG A 140 -1.12 0.22 20.11
C ARG A 140 -0.28 1.37 19.53
N GLY A 141 -0.89 2.53 19.30
CA GLY A 141 -0.19 3.70 18.76
C GLY A 141 0.14 3.59 17.26
N ILE A 142 1.06 4.43 16.78
CA ILE A 142 1.54 4.42 15.38
C ILE A 142 2.28 3.12 15.09
N PHE A 143 3.07 2.66 16.05
CA PHE A 143 3.74 1.37 16.06
C PHE A 143 2.81 0.24 15.65
N GLY A 144 1.69 0.10 16.35
CA GLY A 144 0.76 -0.99 16.08
C GLY A 144 -0.09 -0.81 14.83
N GLN A 145 -0.20 0.41 14.31
CA GLN A 145 -0.90 0.66 13.05
C GLN A 145 0.00 0.37 11.84
N ASN A 146 1.27 0.78 11.92
CA ASN A 146 2.12 0.90 10.74
C ASN A 146 3.40 0.05 10.82
N TYR A 147 4.00 -0.18 12.00
CA TYR A 147 5.34 -0.79 12.10
C TYR A 147 5.39 -2.23 12.59
N VAL A 148 4.40 -2.71 13.35
CA VAL A 148 4.42 -4.08 13.92
C VAL A 148 4.69 -5.15 12.87
N SER A 149 3.94 -5.13 11.76
CA SER A 149 4.06 -6.14 10.72
C SER A 149 5.45 -6.12 10.07
N SER A 150 5.94 -4.93 9.71
CA SER A 150 7.27 -4.72 9.14
C SER A 150 8.39 -5.21 10.06
N LEU A 151 8.38 -4.80 11.33
CA LEU A 151 9.40 -5.17 12.31
C LEU A 151 9.39 -6.68 12.61
N LYS A 152 8.20 -7.31 12.64
CA LYS A 152 8.08 -8.76 12.81
C LYS A 152 8.58 -9.54 11.60
N GLN A 153 8.30 -9.05 10.38
CA GLN A 153 8.75 -9.67 9.13
C GLN A 153 10.27 -9.64 9.05
N LEU A 154 10.90 -8.54 9.44
CA LEU A 154 12.36 -8.41 9.55
C LEU A 154 12.97 -9.04 10.82
N HIS A 155 12.16 -9.71 11.63
CA HIS A 155 12.59 -10.36 12.87
C HIS A 155 13.32 -9.45 13.87
N LEU A 156 12.94 -8.17 13.92
CA LEU A 156 13.49 -7.21 14.88
C LEU A 156 12.75 -7.23 16.23
N ILE A 157 11.48 -7.63 16.22
CA ILE A 157 10.64 -7.76 17.41
C ILE A 157 9.87 -9.08 17.40
N THR A 158 9.40 -9.48 18.58
CA THR A 158 8.50 -10.61 18.79
C THR A 158 7.53 -10.32 19.93
N GLU A 159 6.43 -11.06 20.02
CA GLU A 159 5.63 -11.10 21.24
C GLU A 159 6.45 -11.67 22.41
N PHE A 160 6.28 -11.11 23.61
CA PHE A 160 6.92 -11.58 24.84
C PHE A 160 6.45 -12.99 25.22
N ASP A 161 5.14 -13.22 25.11
CA ASP A 161 4.52 -14.54 25.19
C ASP A 161 3.25 -14.56 24.31
N ALA A 162 2.72 -15.75 24.01
CA ALA A 162 1.58 -15.94 23.12
C ALA A 162 0.27 -15.26 23.59
N THR A 163 0.20 -14.84 24.86
CA THR A 163 -1.03 -14.33 25.51
C THR A 163 -0.95 -12.86 25.94
N SER A 164 0.25 -12.30 26.05
CA SER A 164 0.53 -11.00 26.68
C SER A 164 0.21 -9.81 25.77
N GLU A 165 0.18 -10.01 24.46
CA GLU A 165 0.17 -8.94 23.43
C GLU A 165 1.26 -7.86 23.66
N CYS A 166 2.27 -8.14 24.48
CA CYS A 166 3.41 -7.27 24.74
C CYS A 166 4.52 -7.62 23.76
N PHE A 167 5.29 -6.62 23.36
CA PHE A 167 6.39 -6.79 22.41
C PHE A 167 7.74 -6.66 23.09
N VAL A 168 8.71 -7.41 22.58
CA VAL A 168 10.12 -7.29 22.92
C VAL A 168 10.96 -7.30 21.65
N ARG A 169 12.10 -6.61 21.67
CA ARG A 169 13.17 -6.77 20.69
C ARG A 169 13.70 -8.21 20.69
N THR A 170 14.13 -8.67 19.52
CA THR A 170 14.84 -9.96 19.37
C THR A 170 16.31 -9.83 19.73
N GLU A 171 16.93 -10.93 20.14
CA GLU A 171 18.34 -10.99 20.52
C GLU A 171 18.94 -12.28 19.98
N PHE A 172 19.86 -12.15 19.01
CA PHE A 172 20.61 -13.25 18.41
C PHE A 172 21.88 -12.70 17.74
N GLU A 173 22.88 -13.55 17.60
CA GLU A 173 24.12 -13.28 16.86
C GLU A 173 24.24 -14.27 15.71
N ILE A 174 23.67 -13.89 14.56
CA ILE A 174 23.75 -14.70 13.33
C ILE A 174 24.43 -13.85 12.26
N GLU A 175 25.44 -14.43 11.63
CA GLU A 175 26.15 -13.80 10.52
C GLU A 175 25.16 -13.39 9.41
N ASN A 176 25.38 -12.22 8.81
CA ASN A 176 24.49 -11.66 7.78
C ASN A 176 23.03 -11.37 8.19
N ARG A 177 22.68 -11.47 9.47
CA ARG A 177 21.40 -11.00 10.02
C ARG A 177 21.61 -9.85 10.99
N VAL A 178 20.52 -9.14 11.30
CA VAL A 178 20.49 -7.99 12.22
C VAL A 178 19.39 -8.27 13.24
N SER A 179 19.75 -8.33 14.52
CA SER A 179 18.77 -8.49 15.60
C SER A 179 18.26 -7.13 16.10
N GLY A 180 17.08 -7.13 16.74
CA GLY A 180 16.56 -5.93 17.38
C GLY A 180 17.50 -5.39 18.46
N TYR A 181 18.19 -6.27 19.18
CA TYR A 181 19.17 -5.88 20.18
C TYR A 181 20.35 -5.10 19.57
N GLN A 182 20.90 -5.55 18.43
CA GLN A 182 21.99 -4.84 17.75
C GLN A 182 21.57 -3.43 17.32
N LEU A 183 20.37 -3.28 16.73
CA LEU A 183 19.85 -1.96 16.37
C LEU A 183 19.55 -1.07 17.58
N ALA A 184 19.09 -1.66 18.69
CA ALA A 184 18.82 -0.92 19.92
C ALA A 184 20.10 -0.28 20.47
N LEU A 185 21.20 -1.05 20.55
CA LEU A 185 22.49 -0.55 21.01
C LEU A 185 23.05 0.49 20.05
N ALA A 186 22.99 0.23 18.74
CA ALA A 186 23.50 1.16 17.74
C ALA A 186 22.75 2.49 17.70
N PHE A 187 21.44 2.49 17.97
CA PHE A 187 20.67 3.71 18.17
C PHE A 187 21.10 4.44 19.45
N GLU A 188 21.28 3.71 20.56
CA GLU A 188 21.74 4.28 21.83
C GLU A 188 23.13 4.90 21.72
N GLU A 189 24.05 4.31 20.96
CA GLU A 189 25.40 4.85 20.70
C GLU A 189 25.39 6.22 19.98
N ASN A 190 24.34 6.49 19.21
CA ASN A 190 24.13 7.79 18.57
C ASN A 190 23.57 8.84 19.54
N LEU A 191 23.19 8.43 20.75
CA LEU A 191 22.80 9.28 21.86
C LEU A 191 23.95 9.35 22.85
N SER A 192 24.10 10.48 23.55
CA SER A 192 24.89 10.48 24.79
C SER A 192 24.08 9.86 25.93
N ASP A 193 24.75 9.28 26.94
CA ASP A 193 24.09 8.65 28.09
C ASP A 193 23.10 9.60 28.78
N ASP A 194 23.44 10.89 28.88
CA ASP A 194 22.57 11.91 29.50
C ASP A 194 21.30 12.17 28.66
N ILE A 195 21.40 12.11 27.34
CA ILE A 195 20.26 12.32 26.42
C ILE A 195 19.33 11.11 26.42
N ALA A 196 19.89 9.89 26.42
CA ALA A 196 19.10 8.67 26.51
C ALA A 196 18.33 8.62 27.84
N LEU A 197 18.99 8.92 28.96
CA LEU A 197 18.36 8.98 30.28
C LEU A 197 17.30 10.07 30.36
N LEU A 198 17.58 11.26 29.82
CA LEU A 198 16.62 12.37 29.77
C LEU A 198 15.32 11.96 29.07
N PHE A 199 15.41 11.30 27.90
CA PHE A 199 14.23 10.83 27.17
C PHE A 199 13.41 9.85 28.02
N ILE A 200 14.07 8.92 28.70
CA ILE A 200 13.41 7.92 29.56
C ILE A 200 12.72 8.60 30.76
N GLU A 201 13.37 9.58 31.39
CA GLU A 201 12.82 10.34 32.50
C GLU A 201 11.57 11.14 32.09
N ILE A 202 11.63 11.83 30.95
CA ILE A 202 10.49 12.56 30.38
C ILE A 202 9.32 11.61 30.11
N MET A 203 9.59 10.48 29.47
CA MET A 203 8.58 9.47 29.16
C MET A 203 7.92 8.91 30.44
N LYS A 204 8.71 8.69 31.50
CA LYS A 204 8.22 8.27 32.83
C LYS A 204 7.36 9.33 33.50
N ARG A 205 7.87 10.56 33.55
CA ARG A 205 7.19 11.72 34.15
C ARG A 205 5.91 12.10 33.41
N GLY A 206 5.84 11.86 32.10
CA GLY A 206 4.69 12.19 31.27
C GLY A 206 4.58 13.68 30.90
N VAL A 207 5.63 14.47 31.13
CA VAL A 207 5.69 15.90 30.82
C VAL A 207 7.06 16.22 30.23
N ILE A 208 7.07 16.99 29.15
CA ILE A 208 8.28 17.52 28.49
C ILE A 208 8.25 19.05 28.47
N THR A 209 9.40 19.67 28.72
CA THR A 209 9.56 21.14 28.70
C THR A 209 10.15 21.62 27.36
N GLN A 210 10.02 22.91 27.08
CA GLN A 210 10.58 23.52 25.87
C GLN A 210 12.11 23.37 25.77
N SER A 211 12.83 23.49 26.90
CA SER A 211 14.28 23.34 26.94
C SER A 211 14.72 21.88 26.73
N GLU A 212 13.93 20.92 27.20
CA GLU A 212 14.15 19.49 26.95
C GLU A 212 13.91 19.15 25.47
N ILE A 213 12.87 19.72 24.84
CA ILE A 213 12.66 19.59 23.39
C ILE A 213 13.90 20.05 22.63
N GLU A 214 14.46 21.22 22.98
CA GLU A 214 15.64 21.76 22.30
C GLU A 214 16.87 20.87 22.41
N ARG A 215 17.04 20.17 23.53
CA ARG A 215 18.12 19.18 23.71
C ARG A 215 17.91 17.90 22.90
N LEU A 216 16.65 17.52 22.65
CA LEU A 216 16.30 16.23 22.02
C LEU A 216 16.14 16.29 20.50
N VAL A 217 15.93 17.47 19.91
CA VAL A 217 15.67 17.65 18.47
C VAL A 217 16.74 17.01 17.58
N GLU A 218 18.02 17.34 17.80
CA GLU A 218 19.11 16.82 16.96
C GLU A 218 19.36 15.32 17.18
N PRO A 219 19.51 14.81 18.42
CA PRO A 219 19.77 13.38 18.65
C PRO A 219 18.66 12.46 18.10
N PHE A 220 17.40 12.88 18.21
CA PHE A 220 16.22 12.12 17.76
C PHE A 220 15.70 12.57 16.39
N ASN A 221 16.58 13.08 15.51
CA ASN A 221 16.21 13.41 14.14
C ASN A 221 15.78 12.15 13.35
N MET A 222 14.47 11.94 13.21
CA MET A 222 13.92 10.75 12.56
C MET A 222 14.03 10.75 11.02
N LEU A 223 14.48 11.86 10.42
CA LEU A 223 14.63 12.01 8.96
C LEU A 223 16.04 11.70 8.47
N LYS A 224 17.02 11.57 9.36
CA LYS A 224 18.40 11.32 8.99
C LYS A 224 19.05 10.35 9.95
N ILE A 225 19.65 9.31 9.41
CA ILE A 225 20.54 8.43 10.17
C ILE A 225 21.97 9.01 10.09
N PRO A 226 22.66 9.24 11.21
CA PRO A 226 24.03 9.74 11.20
C PRO A 226 24.97 8.82 10.40
N ILE A 227 25.69 9.39 9.42
CA ILE A 227 26.59 8.65 8.52
C ILE A 227 27.80 8.13 9.28
N GLY A 228 28.26 6.93 8.92
CA GLY A 228 29.47 6.32 9.49
C GLY A 228 29.28 5.73 10.89
N THR A 229 28.03 5.68 11.37
CA THR A 229 27.67 5.08 12.65
C THR A 229 27.28 3.62 12.51
N LYS A 230 27.31 2.88 13.63
CA LYS A 230 26.88 1.48 13.65
C LYS A 230 25.41 1.33 13.25
N GLU A 231 24.58 2.32 13.59
CA GLU A 231 23.16 2.35 13.20
C GLU A 231 23.02 2.34 11.68
N HIS A 232 23.77 3.21 10.99
CA HIS A 232 23.76 3.32 9.53
C HIS A 232 24.18 2.00 8.85
N GLU A 233 25.27 1.40 9.33
CA GLU A 233 25.77 0.11 8.82
C GLU A 233 24.75 -1.02 9.02
N LEU A 234 24.16 -1.12 10.22
CA LEU A 234 23.19 -2.17 10.53
C LEU A 234 21.87 -2.00 9.77
N ILE A 235 21.40 -0.76 9.60
CA ILE A 235 20.20 -0.51 8.78
C ILE A 235 20.47 -0.86 7.31
N TRP A 236 21.65 -0.54 6.77
CA TRP A 236 22.04 -0.98 5.43
C TRP A 236 21.99 -2.50 5.32
N LYS A 237 22.71 -3.19 6.22
CA LYS A 237 22.74 -4.65 6.30
C LYS A 237 21.33 -5.26 6.44
N LEU A 238 20.43 -4.61 7.17
CA LEU A 238 19.04 -5.04 7.34
C LEU A 238 18.28 -4.99 6.01
N ILE A 239 18.28 -3.83 5.33
CA ILE A 239 17.46 -3.64 4.13
C ILE A 239 18.04 -4.37 2.90
N THR A 240 19.35 -4.66 2.88
CA THR A 240 19.99 -5.45 1.81
C THR A 240 20.22 -6.91 2.19
N GLY A 241 19.84 -7.31 3.41
CA GLY A 241 19.93 -8.69 3.88
C GLY A 241 18.77 -9.57 3.41
N ASN A 242 18.63 -10.74 4.03
CA ASN A 242 17.58 -11.71 3.72
C ASN A 242 16.17 -11.09 3.77
N ASP A 243 15.33 -11.45 2.81
CA ASP A 243 13.92 -11.05 2.75
C ASP A 243 13.12 -11.59 3.94
N GLU A 244 13.40 -12.84 4.33
CA GLU A 244 12.84 -13.51 5.50
C GLU A 244 13.96 -13.96 6.45
N PRO A 245 14.38 -13.13 7.41
CA PRO A 245 15.51 -13.42 8.30
C PRO A 245 15.32 -14.65 9.21
N LYS A 246 14.11 -15.23 9.26
CA LYS A 246 13.85 -16.47 10.00
C LYS A 246 14.18 -17.73 9.21
N ILE A 247 14.28 -17.62 7.89
CA ILE A 247 14.45 -18.75 6.97
C ILE A 247 15.88 -18.75 6.43
N GLU A 248 16.54 -19.90 6.47
CA GLU A 248 17.84 -20.09 5.81
C GLU A 248 17.65 -20.08 4.28
N ASN A 249 18.56 -19.43 3.55
CA ASN A 249 18.49 -19.27 2.09
C ASN A 249 17.21 -18.58 1.58
N SER A 250 16.73 -17.58 2.32
CA SER A 250 15.66 -16.70 1.84
C SER A 250 16.09 -15.91 0.58
N ASN A 251 15.11 -15.37 -0.14
CA ASN A 251 15.33 -14.53 -1.31
C ASN A 251 16.00 -13.19 -0.94
N PHE A 252 16.42 -12.46 -1.98
CA PHE A 252 17.05 -11.14 -1.89
C PHE A 252 16.36 -10.14 -2.85
N PHE A 253 15.05 -10.27 -3.05
CA PHE A 253 14.29 -9.39 -3.93
C PHE A 253 14.28 -7.95 -3.43
N ARG A 254 14.29 -7.72 -2.10
CA ARG A 254 14.43 -6.36 -1.55
C ARG A 254 15.77 -5.76 -1.93
N LYS A 255 16.86 -6.49 -1.71
CA LYS A 255 18.21 -6.08 -2.11
C LYS A 255 18.27 -5.79 -3.61
N ARG A 256 17.75 -6.68 -4.45
CA ARG A 256 17.77 -6.50 -5.91
C ARG A 256 16.91 -5.31 -6.34
N THR A 257 15.76 -5.08 -5.72
CA THR A 257 14.94 -3.88 -5.96
C THR A 257 15.68 -2.61 -5.58
N ILE A 258 16.39 -2.59 -4.44
CA ILE A 258 17.26 -1.46 -4.05
C ILE A 258 18.32 -1.19 -5.12
N GLN A 259 19.00 -2.24 -5.61
CA GLN A 259 19.99 -2.10 -6.69
C GLN A 259 19.35 -1.46 -7.93
N LEU A 260 18.21 -1.97 -8.39
CA LEU A 260 17.51 -1.43 -9.56
C LEU A 260 17.09 0.03 -9.39
N VAL A 261 16.62 0.42 -8.20
CA VAL A 261 16.27 1.83 -7.91
C VAL A 261 17.53 2.71 -7.93
N LEU A 262 18.61 2.30 -7.28
CA LEU A 262 19.87 3.06 -7.25
C LEU A 262 20.50 3.17 -8.64
N GLU A 263 20.47 2.10 -9.45
CA GLU A 263 20.89 2.11 -10.87
C GLU A 263 20.10 3.17 -11.66
N LYS A 264 18.78 3.26 -11.43
CA LYS A 264 17.91 4.24 -12.13
C LYS A 264 18.16 5.67 -11.66
N VAL A 265 18.42 5.89 -10.37
CA VAL A 265 18.82 7.21 -9.86
C VAL A 265 20.17 7.63 -10.44
N ASN A 266 21.15 6.71 -10.48
CA ASN A 266 22.49 7.02 -10.96
C ASN A 266 22.56 7.37 -12.46
N ASN A 267 21.62 6.86 -13.26
CA ASN A 267 21.66 6.97 -14.73
C ASN A 267 20.68 8.02 -15.30
N ASN A 268 19.98 8.80 -14.47
CA ASN A 268 18.99 9.79 -14.94
C ASN A 268 19.18 11.15 -14.25
N ASP A 269 19.03 12.23 -15.03
CA ASP A 269 19.09 13.60 -14.52
C ASP A 269 17.76 14.09 -13.89
N GLU A 270 16.73 13.21 -13.87
CA GLU A 270 15.38 13.53 -13.44
C GLU A 270 15.00 12.80 -12.13
N PRO A 271 14.23 13.43 -11.21
CA PRO A 271 13.86 12.84 -9.93
C PRO A 271 13.24 11.46 -10.08
N PHE A 272 13.68 10.47 -9.30
CA PHE A 272 13.08 9.15 -9.34
C PHE A 272 11.63 9.17 -8.83
N PHE A 273 10.73 8.57 -9.60
CA PHE A 273 9.34 8.32 -9.23
C PHE A 273 9.07 6.80 -9.22
N ASP A 274 8.20 6.36 -8.31
CA ASP A 274 7.86 4.95 -8.08
C ASP A 274 7.46 4.18 -9.34
N TYR A 275 6.65 4.79 -10.21
CA TYR A 275 6.16 4.14 -11.42
C TYR A 275 7.26 3.83 -12.45
N ARG A 276 8.42 4.50 -12.39
CA ARG A 276 9.48 4.33 -13.39
C ARG A 276 9.99 2.90 -13.42
N LEU A 277 10.28 2.33 -12.25
CA LEU A 277 10.80 0.97 -12.17
C LEU A 277 9.78 -0.04 -12.72
N THR A 278 8.50 0.14 -12.41
CA THR A 278 7.45 -0.82 -12.78
C THR A 278 7.10 -0.73 -14.27
N PHE A 279 7.10 0.47 -14.86
CA PHE A 279 6.93 0.67 -16.30
C PHE A 279 8.13 0.12 -17.08
N ASP A 280 9.36 0.42 -16.64
CA ASP A 280 10.55 -0.11 -17.30
C ASP A 280 10.61 -1.64 -17.24
N ALA A 281 10.20 -2.23 -16.10
CA ALA A 281 10.08 -3.67 -15.94
C ALA A 281 9.06 -4.25 -16.93
N TYR A 282 7.93 -3.57 -17.12
CA TYR A 282 6.90 -3.99 -18.06
C TYR A 282 7.39 -3.95 -19.51
N HIS A 283 7.96 -2.83 -19.95
CA HIS A 283 8.42 -2.62 -21.32
C HIS A 283 9.56 -3.55 -21.71
N SER A 284 10.45 -3.84 -20.76
CA SER A 284 11.54 -4.81 -20.93
C SER A 284 11.11 -6.27 -20.72
N LYS A 285 9.85 -6.52 -20.31
CA LYS A 285 9.34 -7.83 -19.95
C LYS A 285 10.17 -8.51 -18.84
N GLY A 286 10.73 -7.74 -17.92
CA GLY A 286 11.59 -8.28 -16.85
C GLY A 286 12.96 -8.78 -17.33
N ILE A 287 13.42 -8.32 -18.50
CA ILE A 287 14.72 -8.66 -19.08
C ILE A 287 15.70 -7.52 -18.83
N ILE A 288 16.90 -7.84 -18.36
CA ILE A 288 18.01 -6.92 -18.18
C ILE A 288 19.22 -7.50 -18.89
N ASN A 289 19.89 -6.71 -19.75
CA ASN A 289 21.07 -7.16 -20.50
C ASN A 289 20.86 -8.49 -21.26
N ASN A 290 19.68 -8.67 -21.88
CA ASN A 290 19.24 -9.89 -22.57
C ASN A 290 19.08 -11.14 -21.68
N GLU A 291 19.12 -10.99 -20.36
CA GLU A 291 18.89 -12.07 -19.40
C GLU A 291 17.61 -11.82 -18.59
N ILE A 292 16.94 -12.90 -18.19
CA ILE A 292 15.73 -12.80 -17.35
C ILE A 292 16.18 -12.49 -15.92
N ASP A 293 15.77 -11.34 -15.41
CA ASP A 293 15.91 -11.01 -13.99
C ASP A 293 14.60 -11.36 -13.27
N GLU A 294 14.68 -12.23 -12.24
CA GLU A 294 13.48 -12.69 -11.53
C GLU A 294 12.77 -11.55 -10.79
N THR A 295 13.52 -10.63 -10.18
CA THR A 295 12.94 -9.48 -9.43
C THR A 295 12.25 -8.52 -10.39
N TYR A 296 12.91 -8.24 -11.51
CA TYR A 296 12.36 -7.38 -12.54
C TYR A 296 11.16 -8.02 -13.24
N SER A 297 11.15 -9.35 -13.39
CA SER A 297 9.99 -10.10 -13.87
C SER A 297 8.80 -10.05 -12.91
N LEU A 298 9.04 -9.99 -11.59
CA LEU A 298 7.98 -9.74 -10.61
C LEU A 298 7.42 -8.32 -10.71
N TRP A 299 8.27 -7.31 -10.95
CA TRP A 299 7.82 -5.94 -11.21
C TRP A 299 7.05 -5.80 -12.53
N TYR A 300 7.46 -6.53 -13.57
CA TYR A 300 6.72 -6.67 -14.81
C TYR A 300 5.32 -7.25 -14.54
N PHE A 301 5.24 -8.37 -13.85
CA PHE A 301 3.96 -9.00 -13.50
C PHE A 301 3.06 -8.05 -12.68
N TYR A 302 3.63 -7.36 -11.69
CA TYR A 302 2.91 -6.35 -10.92
C TYR A 302 2.29 -5.29 -11.83
N GLN A 303 3.07 -4.73 -12.77
CA GLN A 303 2.60 -3.68 -13.65
C GLN A 303 1.55 -4.16 -14.67
N LEU A 304 1.69 -5.39 -15.17
CA LEU A 304 0.66 -6.04 -15.99
C LEU A 304 -0.68 -6.13 -15.25
N GLU A 305 -0.65 -6.56 -13.99
CA GLU A 305 -1.84 -6.61 -13.14
C GLU A 305 -2.41 -5.21 -12.85
N GLN A 306 -1.55 -4.19 -12.76
CA GLN A 306 -1.99 -2.79 -12.65
C GLN A 306 -2.76 -2.33 -13.89
N PHE A 307 -2.25 -2.56 -15.10
CA PHE A 307 -2.96 -2.19 -16.32
C PHE A 307 -4.29 -2.93 -16.47
N TRP A 308 -4.32 -4.22 -16.11
CA TRP A 308 -5.57 -4.98 -16.05
C TRP A 308 -6.57 -4.38 -15.05
N HIS A 309 -6.10 -4.02 -13.86
CA HIS A 309 -6.92 -3.31 -12.87
C HIS A 309 -7.47 -1.99 -13.40
N MET A 310 -6.65 -1.19 -14.09
CA MET A 310 -7.06 0.08 -14.68
C MET A 310 -8.16 -0.12 -15.73
N ALA A 311 -8.03 -1.11 -16.62
CA ALA A 311 -9.03 -1.41 -17.64
C ALA A 311 -10.37 -1.85 -17.02
N CYS A 312 -10.35 -2.80 -16.08
CA CYS A 312 -11.55 -3.36 -15.48
C CYS A 312 -12.24 -2.41 -14.50
N THR A 313 -11.49 -1.86 -13.55
CA THR A 313 -12.06 -0.97 -12.51
C THR A 313 -12.40 0.39 -13.09
N GLY A 314 -11.64 0.85 -14.09
CA GLY A 314 -12.02 1.99 -14.90
C GLY A 314 -13.36 1.77 -15.59
N SER A 315 -13.53 0.61 -16.24
CA SER A 315 -14.81 0.24 -16.86
C SER A 315 -15.95 0.15 -15.85
N LEU A 316 -15.71 -0.35 -14.62
CA LEU A 316 -16.71 -0.32 -13.54
C LEU A 316 -17.09 1.11 -13.16
N SER A 317 -16.11 1.97 -12.91
CA SER A 317 -16.33 3.38 -12.55
C SER A 317 -17.17 4.09 -13.60
N ILE A 318 -16.86 3.87 -14.88
CA ILE A 318 -17.60 4.48 -15.99
C ILE A 318 -19.00 3.87 -16.14
N PHE A 319 -19.13 2.55 -16.03
CA PHE A 319 -20.41 1.86 -16.06
C PHE A 319 -21.36 2.40 -14.99
N LEU A 320 -20.86 2.61 -13.77
CA LEU A 320 -21.64 3.19 -12.67
C LEU A 320 -22.13 4.62 -12.98
N LYS A 321 -21.28 5.45 -13.59
CA LYS A 321 -21.67 6.79 -14.04
C LYS A 321 -22.77 6.75 -15.10
N ILE A 322 -22.64 5.88 -16.11
CA ILE A 322 -23.67 5.71 -17.15
C ILE A 322 -24.96 5.18 -16.50
N LEU A 323 -24.87 4.16 -15.64
CA LEU A 323 -26.00 3.60 -14.92
C LEU A 323 -26.72 4.68 -14.09
N ASN A 324 -26.00 5.55 -13.38
CA ASN A 324 -26.60 6.64 -12.60
C ASN A 324 -27.37 7.62 -13.51
N ILE A 325 -26.76 8.04 -14.63
CA ILE A 325 -27.36 8.97 -15.60
C ILE A 325 -28.63 8.37 -16.23
N GLU A 326 -28.55 7.13 -16.71
CA GLU A 326 -29.64 6.47 -17.43
C GLU A 326 -30.78 6.05 -16.50
N SER A 327 -30.44 5.55 -15.31
CA SER A 327 -31.43 5.09 -14.34
C SER A 327 -32.13 6.22 -13.60
N LYS A 328 -31.48 7.38 -13.44
CA LYS A 328 -31.97 8.50 -12.62
C LYS A 328 -32.43 8.04 -11.22
N GLY A 329 -31.70 7.09 -10.64
CA GLY A 329 -31.99 6.48 -9.33
C GLY A 329 -33.06 5.36 -9.34
N ASN A 330 -33.58 4.97 -10.50
CA ASN A 330 -34.58 3.90 -10.64
C ASN A 330 -33.95 2.57 -11.10
N TRP A 331 -34.81 1.57 -11.28
CA TRP A 331 -34.44 0.31 -11.92
C TRP A 331 -34.48 0.45 -13.44
N ILE A 332 -33.48 -0.11 -14.14
CA ILE A 332 -33.47 -0.19 -15.60
C ILE A 332 -33.07 -1.60 -16.06
N GLU A 333 -33.47 -1.97 -17.27
CA GLU A 333 -33.11 -3.26 -17.87
C GLU A 333 -31.60 -3.32 -18.15
N GLU A 334 -30.92 -4.28 -17.51
CA GLU A 334 -29.45 -4.42 -17.58
C GLU A 334 -28.97 -4.67 -19.01
N GLU A 335 -29.60 -5.58 -19.74
CA GLU A 335 -29.21 -5.91 -21.11
C GLU A 335 -29.37 -4.71 -22.05
N LYS A 336 -30.45 -3.92 -21.90
CA LYS A 336 -30.65 -2.71 -22.72
C LYS A 336 -29.56 -1.67 -22.47
N LEU A 337 -29.14 -1.50 -21.21
CA LEU A 337 -28.05 -0.61 -20.87
C LEU A 337 -26.73 -1.09 -21.48
N ILE A 338 -26.41 -2.38 -21.35
CA ILE A 338 -25.19 -2.98 -21.89
C ILE A 338 -25.17 -2.89 -23.42
N ASP A 339 -26.32 -3.12 -24.08
CA ASP A 339 -26.47 -3.01 -25.53
C ASP A 339 -26.19 -1.59 -26.02
N LYS A 340 -26.81 -0.58 -25.37
CA LYS A 340 -26.56 0.83 -25.66
C LYS A 340 -25.07 1.19 -25.53
N ILE A 341 -24.43 0.79 -24.42
CA ILE A 341 -23.00 1.04 -24.20
C ILE A 341 -22.17 0.39 -25.31
N ALA A 342 -22.46 -0.86 -25.66
CA ALA A 342 -21.72 -1.57 -26.69
C ALA A 342 -21.87 -0.94 -28.08
N GLU A 343 -23.05 -0.39 -28.40
CA GLU A 343 -23.29 0.36 -29.64
C GLU A 343 -22.50 1.65 -29.70
N GLU A 344 -22.57 2.49 -28.66
CA GLU A 344 -21.83 3.75 -28.60
C GLU A 344 -20.31 3.54 -28.66
N VAL A 345 -19.80 2.52 -27.96
CA VAL A 345 -18.38 2.15 -27.98
C VAL A 345 -17.95 1.69 -29.37
N ALA A 346 -18.74 0.83 -30.02
CA ALA A 346 -18.43 0.33 -31.36
C ALA A 346 -18.48 1.45 -32.42
N GLU A 347 -19.43 2.38 -32.30
CA GLU A 347 -19.53 3.56 -33.17
C GLU A 347 -18.30 4.45 -33.03
N PHE A 348 -17.85 4.74 -31.80
CA PHE A 348 -16.62 5.48 -31.57
C PHE A 348 -15.40 4.79 -32.19
N LEU A 349 -15.23 3.48 -31.95
CA LEU A 349 -14.09 2.72 -32.49
C LEU A 349 -14.08 2.76 -34.03
N LYS A 350 -15.25 2.74 -34.67
CA LYS A 350 -15.40 2.88 -36.12
C LYS A 350 -15.04 4.29 -36.59
N ASN A 351 -15.56 5.33 -35.94
CA ASN A 351 -15.32 6.72 -36.30
C ASN A 351 -13.83 7.09 -36.20
N GLU A 352 -13.16 6.60 -35.16
CA GLU A 352 -11.71 6.75 -34.97
C GLU A 352 -10.87 5.75 -35.78
N SER A 353 -11.50 5.01 -36.70
CA SER A 353 -10.84 4.08 -37.62
C SER A 353 -10.04 2.95 -36.93
N TYR A 354 -10.37 2.56 -35.70
CA TYR A 354 -9.79 1.40 -35.01
C TYR A 354 -10.34 0.06 -35.53
N ILE A 355 -11.48 0.09 -36.21
CA ILE A 355 -12.16 -1.09 -36.75
C ILE A 355 -12.96 -0.74 -38.00
N ASP A 356 -13.05 -1.65 -38.97
CA ASP A 356 -13.91 -1.46 -40.16
C ASP A 356 -15.39 -1.85 -39.85
N GLU A 357 -16.33 -1.60 -40.77
CA GLU A 357 -17.79 -1.64 -40.48
C GLU A 357 -18.31 -2.95 -39.89
N ILE A 358 -17.69 -4.09 -40.21
CA ILE A 358 -18.12 -5.42 -39.77
C ILE A 358 -16.88 -6.24 -39.43
N GLU A 359 -16.39 -6.08 -38.21
CA GLU A 359 -15.19 -6.78 -37.76
C GLU A 359 -15.29 -7.30 -36.33
N THR A 360 -14.48 -8.33 -36.07
CA THR A 360 -14.40 -9.04 -34.80
C THR A 360 -13.38 -8.37 -33.87
N PHE A 361 -13.39 -8.70 -32.59
CA PHE A 361 -12.37 -8.20 -31.65
C PHE A 361 -10.94 -8.61 -32.06
N GLN A 362 -10.79 -9.72 -32.79
CA GLN A 362 -9.52 -10.14 -33.36
C GLN A 362 -8.93 -9.08 -34.29
N LYS A 363 -9.76 -8.43 -35.10
CA LYS A 363 -9.35 -7.45 -36.11
C LYS A 363 -9.23 -6.02 -35.59
N LEU A 364 -9.70 -5.76 -34.36
CA LEU A 364 -9.52 -4.47 -33.72
C LEU A 364 -8.04 -4.03 -33.77
N LYS A 365 -7.77 -2.86 -34.34
CA LYS A 365 -6.42 -2.34 -34.46
C LYS A 365 -5.81 -2.10 -33.08
N ILE A 366 -4.50 -2.35 -32.99
CA ILE A 366 -3.74 -2.08 -31.78
C ILE A 366 -3.47 -0.57 -31.74
N ILE A 367 -3.81 0.07 -30.62
CA ILE A 367 -3.53 1.49 -30.42
C ILE A 367 -2.01 1.72 -30.33
N ASP A 368 -1.54 2.71 -31.09
CA ASP A 368 -0.13 3.12 -31.18
C ASP A 368 0.23 4.12 -30.07
N LEU A 369 0.01 3.71 -28.83
CA LEU A 369 0.38 4.39 -27.59
C LEU A 369 0.87 3.35 -26.59
N LEU A 370 1.80 3.69 -25.70
CA LEU A 370 2.16 2.84 -24.56
C LEU A 370 0.96 2.66 -23.62
N GLU A 371 0.92 1.56 -22.87
CA GLU A 371 -0.18 1.21 -21.97
C GLU A 371 -0.50 2.32 -20.96
N GLU A 372 0.53 2.96 -20.39
CA GLU A 372 0.39 4.10 -19.48
C GLU A 372 -0.19 5.34 -20.17
N GLU A 373 0.15 5.57 -21.43
CA GLU A 373 -0.38 6.68 -22.24
C GLU A 373 -1.86 6.43 -22.60
N VAL A 374 -2.25 5.17 -22.82
CA VAL A 374 -3.66 4.80 -22.98
C VAL A 374 -4.42 5.07 -21.68
N VAL A 375 -3.85 4.70 -20.52
CA VAL A 375 -4.46 4.99 -19.21
C VAL A 375 -4.62 6.49 -18.97
N ASP A 376 -3.62 7.30 -19.33
CA ASP A 376 -3.70 8.75 -19.25
C ASP A 376 -4.75 9.33 -20.20
N THR A 377 -4.86 8.77 -21.41
CA THR A 377 -5.91 9.12 -22.36
C THR A 377 -7.30 8.86 -21.77
N ILE A 378 -7.53 7.67 -21.21
CA ILE A 378 -8.79 7.32 -20.51
C ILE A 378 -9.16 8.35 -19.43
N LYS A 379 -8.18 8.80 -18.64
CA LYS A 379 -8.40 9.77 -17.56
C LYS A 379 -8.77 11.17 -18.11
N ARG A 380 -8.18 11.59 -19.24
CA ARG A 380 -8.39 12.90 -19.86
C ARG A 380 -9.64 12.98 -20.73
N THR A 381 -10.11 11.86 -21.27
CA THR A 381 -11.36 11.80 -22.03
C THR A 381 -12.54 12.27 -21.17
N ASN A 382 -13.54 12.92 -21.77
CA ASN A 382 -14.73 13.39 -21.05
C ASN A 382 -15.95 12.49 -21.29
N ILE A 383 -16.03 11.86 -22.46
CA ILE A 383 -17.18 11.06 -22.87
C ILE A 383 -17.04 9.64 -22.32
N ASN A 384 -18.08 9.16 -21.65
CA ASN A 384 -18.05 7.88 -20.93
C ASN A 384 -17.89 6.67 -21.87
N SER A 385 -18.60 6.62 -22.99
CA SER A 385 -18.48 5.54 -23.97
C SER A 385 -17.07 5.46 -24.57
N GLU A 386 -16.47 6.60 -24.92
CA GLU A 386 -15.08 6.68 -25.40
C GLU A 386 -14.08 6.14 -24.39
N LYS A 387 -14.26 6.43 -23.09
CA LYS A 387 -13.39 5.84 -22.05
C LYS A 387 -13.47 4.31 -22.02
N ILE A 388 -14.66 3.74 -22.17
CA ILE A 388 -14.82 2.28 -22.28
C ILE A 388 -14.13 1.78 -23.55
N ALA A 389 -14.22 2.49 -24.67
CA ALA A 389 -13.51 2.13 -25.89
C ALA A 389 -11.99 2.09 -25.70
N TYR A 390 -11.40 3.10 -25.05
CA TYR A 390 -9.98 3.09 -24.71
C TYR A 390 -9.60 1.96 -23.74
N ASN A 391 -10.47 1.59 -22.79
CA ASN A 391 -10.25 0.39 -21.97
C ASN A 391 -10.23 -0.91 -22.79
N ILE A 392 -11.09 -1.02 -23.81
CA ILE A 392 -11.11 -2.16 -24.74
C ILE A 392 -9.82 -2.20 -25.59
N LEU A 393 -9.35 -1.04 -26.07
CA LEU A 393 -8.07 -0.92 -26.78
C LEU A 393 -6.88 -1.29 -25.88
N LEU A 394 -6.90 -0.89 -24.60
CA LEU A 394 -5.91 -1.31 -23.61
C LEU A 394 -5.91 -2.83 -23.44
N ILE A 395 -7.08 -3.47 -23.32
CA ILE A 395 -7.18 -4.94 -23.23
C ILE A 395 -6.60 -5.62 -24.47
N LYS A 396 -6.92 -5.12 -25.67
CA LYS A 396 -6.35 -5.64 -26.91
C LYS A 396 -4.82 -5.56 -26.90
N LYS A 397 -4.28 -4.41 -26.47
CA LYS A 397 -2.84 -4.19 -26.34
C LYS A 397 -2.21 -5.14 -25.32
N LEU A 398 -2.81 -5.31 -24.14
CA LEU A 398 -2.34 -6.23 -23.11
C LEU A 398 -2.30 -7.68 -23.62
N ILE A 399 -3.31 -8.14 -24.36
CA ILE A 399 -3.30 -9.49 -24.93
C ILE A 399 -2.12 -9.65 -25.89
N ILE A 400 -1.97 -8.76 -26.85
CA ILE A 400 -0.94 -8.89 -27.89
C ILE A 400 0.47 -8.76 -27.30
N ASN A 401 0.73 -7.72 -26.51
CA ASN A 401 2.08 -7.42 -25.99
C ASN A 401 2.63 -8.52 -25.07
N ASN A 402 1.73 -9.21 -24.35
CA ASN A 402 2.10 -10.19 -23.33
C ASN A 402 1.91 -11.64 -23.80
N SER A 403 1.39 -11.88 -25.02
CA SER A 403 1.10 -13.23 -25.51
C SER A 403 2.31 -14.17 -25.52
N SER A 404 3.50 -13.66 -25.85
CA SER A 404 4.74 -14.46 -25.84
C SER A 404 5.23 -14.83 -24.44
N GLU A 405 4.80 -14.08 -23.42
CA GLU A 405 5.33 -14.18 -22.05
C GLU A 405 4.41 -14.96 -21.10
N ILE A 406 3.21 -15.36 -21.53
CA ILE A 406 2.19 -15.96 -20.67
C ILE A 406 2.72 -17.19 -19.94
N GLU A 407 3.35 -18.13 -20.65
CA GLU A 407 3.86 -19.37 -20.04
C GLU A 407 4.95 -19.10 -19.00
N ARG A 408 5.82 -18.12 -19.28
CA ARG A 408 6.88 -17.69 -18.36
C ARG A 408 6.27 -17.03 -17.12
N LEU A 409 5.31 -16.12 -17.29
CA LEU A 409 4.62 -15.47 -16.18
C LEU A 409 3.84 -16.46 -15.34
N LEU A 410 3.13 -17.42 -15.94
CA LEU A 410 2.43 -18.49 -15.22
C LEU A 410 3.38 -19.36 -14.39
N SER A 411 4.57 -19.65 -14.92
CA SER A 411 5.60 -20.39 -14.20
C SER A 411 6.13 -19.59 -13.01
N LEU A 412 6.38 -18.29 -13.20
CA LEU A 412 6.80 -17.35 -12.16
C LEU A 412 5.75 -17.22 -11.04
N THR A 413 4.49 -16.99 -11.39
CA THR A 413 3.41 -16.81 -10.40
C THR A 413 3.10 -18.11 -9.66
N LYS A 414 3.32 -19.28 -10.29
CA LYS A 414 3.25 -20.57 -9.61
C LYS A 414 4.40 -20.77 -8.64
N LYS A 415 5.64 -20.40 -9.01
CA LYS A 415 6.84 -20.49 -8.15
C LYS A 415 6.64 -19.74 -6.83
N TYR A 416 5.98 -18.57 -6.87
CA TYR A 416 5.79 -17.69 -5.70
C TYR A 416 4.35 -17.59 -5.19
N GLU A 417 3.47 -18.53 -5.57
CA GLU A 417 2.07 -18.58 -5.10
C GLU A 417 1.25 -17.29 -5.33
N LEU A 418 1.55 -16.57 -6.41
CA LEU A 418 0.87 -15.33 -6.83
C LEU A 418 -0.37 -15.58 -7.70
N ASN A 419 -0.69 -16.84 -8.01
CA ASN A 419 -1.85 -17.20 -8.83
C ASN A 419 -3.17 -16.75 -8.19
N SER A 420 -4.04 -16.15 -9.00
CA SER A 420 -5.38 -15.74 -8.58
C SER A 420 -6.34 -15.73 -9.75
N ASN A 421 -7.59 -16.14 -9.52
CA ASN A 421 -8.68 -16.04 -10.51
C ASN A 421 -9.01 -14.59 -10.90
N SER A 422 -8.50 -13.60 -10.16
CA SER A 422 -8.59 -12.18 -10.49
C SER A 422 -7.54 -11.71 -11.49
N SER A 423 -6.48 -12.50 -11.68
CA SER A 423 -5.32 -12.11 -12.49
C SER A 423 -5.67 -12.03 -13.97
N PHE A 424 -4.95 -11.15 -14.67
CA PHE A 424 -4.97 -11.10 -16.13
C PHE A 424 -4.59 -12.46 -16.73
N LEU A 425 -3.61 -13.17 -16.15
CA LEU A 425 -3.16 -14.48 -16.62
C LEU A 425 -4.27 -15.55 -16.55
N SER A 426 -5.22 -15.41 -15.62
CA SER A 426 -6.41 -16.29 -15.55
C SER A 426 -7.50 -15.91 -16.56
N SER A 427 -7.44 -14.69 -17.10
CA SER A 427 -8.47 -14.11 -17.97
C SER A 427 -8.09 -14.17 -19.45
N ILE A 428 -6.80 -14.15 -19.78
CA ILE A 428 -6.30 -14.02 -21.16
C ILE A 428 -6.82 -15.10 -22.10
N PHE A 429 -6.73 -16.39 -21.72
CA PHE A 429 -7.24 -17.48 -22.56
C PHE A 429 -8.75 -17.36 -22.81
N ALA A 430 -9.52 -16.91 -21.81
CA ALA A 430 -10.95 -16.71 -21.94
C ALA A 430 -11.32 -15.46 -22.76
N LEU A 431 -10.40 -14.51 -22.92
CA LEU A 431 -10.54 -13.36 -23.82
C LEU A 431 -10.15 -13.77 -25.25
N GLN A 432 -9.04 -14.48 -25.43
CA GLN A 432 -8.57 -15.01 -26.72
C GLN A 432 -9.61 -15.93 -27.38
N ASN A 433 -10.24 -16.82 -26.60
CA ASN A 433 -11.33 -17.68 -27.08
C ASN A 433 -12.60 -16.92 -27.51
N LYS A 434 -12.65 -15.59 -27.31
CA LYS A 434 -13.75 -14.71 -27.68
C LYS A 434 -13.33 -13.67 -28.72
N GLU A 435 -12.15 -13.77 -29.30
CA GLU A 435 -11.65 -12.84 -30.31
C GLU A 435 -12.48 -12.82 -31.60
N GLU A 436 -13.08 -13.95 -31.96
CA GLU A 436 -13.96 -14.06 -33.14
C GLU A 436 -15.37 -13.48 -32.93
N LEU A 437 -15.70 -13.02 -31.72
CA LEU A 437 -16.96 -12.30 -31.50
C LEU A 437 -16.94 -10.98 -32.26
N SER A 438 -18.12 -10.55 -32.71
CA SER A 438 -18.31 -9.18 -33.17
C SER A 438 -17.84 -8.20 -32.09
N ILE A 439 -17.31 -7.03 -32.48
CA ILE A 439 -16.82 -6.06 -31.49
C ILE A 439 -17.88 -5.73 -30.43
N LYS A 440 -19.15 -5.59 -30.85
CA LYS A 440 -20.28 -5.36 -29.94
C LYS A 440 -20.43 -6.52 -28.95
N ASP A 441 -20.48 -7.75 -29.43
CA ASP A 441 -20.66 -8.92 -28.55
C ASP A 441 -19.47 -9.12 -27.60
N PHE A 442 -18.25 -8.80 -28.04
CA PHE A 442 -17.08 -8.80 -27.17
C PHE A 442 -17.21 -7.76 -26.04
N ILE A 443 -17.62 -6.53 -26.36
CA ILE A 443 -17.83 -5.46 -25.37
C ILE A 443 -18.90 -5.89 -24.35
N LYS A 444 -20.04 -6.43 -24.81
CA LYS A 444 -21.09 -6.96 -23.94
C LYS A 444 -20.57 -8.06 -23.02
N TYR A 445 -19.83 -9.02 -23.58
CA TYR A 445 -19.20 -10.10 -22.82
C TYR A 445 -18.23 -9.55 -21.76
N PHE A 446 -17.39 -8.59 -22.14
CA PHE A 446 -16.40 -8.00 -21.23
C PHE A 446 -17.07 -7.27 -20.06
N ILE A 447 -18.01 -6.35 -20.35
CA ILE A 447 -18.75 -5.58 -19.33
C ILE A 447 -19.50 -6.55 -18.41
N LYS A 448 -20.23 -7.52 -18.98
CA LYS A 448 -21.02 -8.45 -18.16
C LYS A 448 -20.14 -9.31 -17.27
N LYS A 449 -19.07 -9.92 -17.80
CA LYS A 449 -18.26 -10.89 -17.07
C LYS A 449 -17.24 -10.25 -16.13
N TYR A 450 -16.44 -9.31 -16.62
CA TYR A 450 -15.28 -8.77 -15.90
C TYR A 450 -15.59 -7.49 -15.11
N VAL A 451 -16.72 -6.85 -15.37
CA VAL A 451 -17.18 -5.67 -14.65
C VAL A 451 -18.35 -6.02 -13.72
N ILE A 452 -19.52 -6.34 -14.28
CA ILE A 452 -20.77 -6.48 -13.52
C ILE A 452 -20.76 -7.73 -12.63
N VAL A 453 -20.66 -8.92 -13.24
CA VAL A 453 -20.69 -10.20 -12.51
C VAL A 453 -19.52 -10.30 -11.54
N ARG A 454 -18.34 -9.79 -11.94
CA ARG A 454 -17.16 -9.76 -11.09
C ARG A 454 -17.38 -8.89 -9.85
N HIS A 455 -17.88 -7.66 -10.02
CA HIS A 455 -18.18 -6.78 -8.90
C HIS A 455 -19.18 -7.42 -7.94
N GLN A 456 -20.30 -7.95 -8.47
CA GLN A 456 -21.32 -8.59 -7.66
C GLN A 456 -20.75 -9.78 -6.85
N TRP A 457 -19.91 -10.61 -7.47
CA TRP A 457 -19.30 -11.73 -6.76
C TRP A 457 -18.35 -11.26 -5.64
N VAL A 458 -17.56 -10.22 -5.88
CA VAL A 458 -16.64 -9.67 -4.88
C VAL A 458 -17.38 -8.98 -3.74
N SER A 459 -18.42 -8.21 -4.06
CA SER A 459 -19.21 -7.50 -3.05
C SER A 459 -19.94 -8.47 -2.13
N LEU A 460 -20.54 -9.54 -2.68
CA LEU A 460 -21.18 -10.61 -1.92
C LEU A 460 -20.19 -11.35 -1.02
N LYS A 461 -18.95 -11.58 -1.49
CA LYS A 461 -17.89 -12.17 -0.67
C LYS A 461 -17.44 -11.28 0.48
N LYS A 462 -17.51 -9.96 0.31
CA LYS A 462 -17.14 -8.97 1.32
C LYS A 462 -18.31 -8.59 2.23
N MET A 463 -19.53 -8.97 1.86
CA MET A 463 -20.73 -8.68 2.62
C MET A 463 -20.67 -9.38 3.98
N ASN A 464 -20.95 -8.64 5.03
CA ASN A 464 -21.08 -9.16 6.39
C ASN A 464 -22.46 -8.77 6.94
N ASN A 465 -22.71 -9.09 8.21
CA ASN A 465 -24.03 -8.92 8.82
C ASN A 465 -24.54 -7.46 8.85
N SER A 466 -23.69 -6.45 8.67
CA SER A 466 -24.07 -5.04 8.77
C SER A 466 -23.56 -4.15 7.63
N GLN A 467 -22.67 -4.65 6.76
CA GLN A 467 -22.03 -3.85 5.72
C GLN A 467 -22.06 -4.54 4.36
N SER A 468 -22.35 -3.76 3.31
CA SER A 468 -22.24 -4.16 1.91
C SER A 468 -21.25 -3.24 1.18
N THR A 469 -20.53 -3.79 0.21
CA THR A 469 -19.64 -3.03 -0.70
C THR A 469 -20.22 -2.93 -2.11
N GLU A 470 -21.49 -3.32 -2.29
CA GLU A 470 -22.19 -3.21 -3.56
C GLU A 470 -22.31 -1.77 -4.03
N LYS A 471 -22.09 -1.56 -5.33
CA LYS A 471 -22.24 -0.29 -6.04
C LYS A 471 -23.48 -0.25 -6.93
N PHE A 472 -24.12 -1.40 -7.13
CA PHE A 472 -25.43 -1.55 -7.76
C PHE A 472 -26.15 -2.78 -7.20
N ILE A 473 -27.47 -2.85 -7.36
CA ILE A 473 -28.30 -4.01 -7.03
C ILE A 473 -28.87 -4.58 -8.33
N ARG A 474 -28.96 -5.91 -8.41
CA ARG A 474 -29.55 -6.63 -9.55
C ARG A 474 -30.75 -7.45 -9.08
N GLU A 475 -31.87 -7.33 -9.76
CA GLU A 475 -33.12 -8.05 -9.46
C GLU A 475 -33.92 -8.24 -10.74
N ASP A 476 -34.35 -9.46 -11.05
CA ASP A 476 -35.21 -9.78 -12.21
C ASP A 476 -34.77 -9.16 -13.55
N SER A 477 -33.47 -9.23 -13.88
CA SER A 477 -32.84 -8.62 -15.08
C SER A 477 -32.79 -7.08 -15.08
N LEU A 478 -33.21 -6.46 -13.98
CA LEU A 478 -33.05 -5.05 -13.73
C LEU A 478 -31.79 -4.78 -12.91
N ILE A 479 -31.25 -3.59 -13.07
CA ILE A 479 -30.12 -3.08 -12.31
C ILE A 479 -30.42 -1.66 -11.80
N ARG A 480 -29.97 -1.36 -10.58
CA ARG A 480 -30.14 -0.06 -9.93
C ARG A 480 -28.82 0.42 -9.34
N TYR A 481 -28.49 1.69 -9.58
CA TYR A 481 -27.32 2.37 -9.02
C TYR A 481 -27.40 2.50 -7.49
N ILE A 482 -26.26 2.36 -6.80
CA ILE A 482 -26.11 2.70 -5.37
C ILE A 482 -25.09 3.81 -5.18
N ASP A 483 -23.87 3.63 -5.67
CA ASP A 483 -22.72 4.48 -5.37
C ASP A 483 -21.64 4.36 -6.44
N ASP A 484 -20.74 5.33 -6.48
CA ASP A 484 -19.64 5.41 -7.43
C ASP A 484 -18.37 4.71 -6.89
N VAL A 485 -17.39 4.56 -7.77
CA VAL A 485 -16.05 4.12 -7.38
C VAL A 485 -14.97 4.88 -8.14
N GLU A 486 -13.92 5.26 -7.42
CA GLU A 486 -12.69 5.79 -8.00
C GLU A 486 -11.67 4.68 -8.20
N TYR A 487 -10.72 4.92 -9.10
CA TYR A 487 -9.65 3.96 -9.41
C TYR A 487 -8.35 4.70 -9.73
N ALA A 488 -7.25 4.10 -9.33
CA ALA A 488 -5.89 4.58 -9.56
C ALA A 488 -4.94 3.40 -9.49
N TYR A 489 -3.69 3.60 -9.93
CA TYR A 489 -2.63 2.64 -9.65
C TYR A 489 -2.52 2.40 -8.14
N SER A 490 -2.27 1.16 -7.74
CA SER A 490 -1.85 0.89 -6.37
C SER A 490 -0.44 1.46 -6.13
N SER A 491 -0.13 1.80 -4.89
CA SER A 491 1.22 2.24 -4.50
C SER A 491 2.04 1.02 -4.06
N PRO A 492 3.14 0.67 -4.75
CA PRO A 492 3.90 -0.56 -4.50
C PRO A 492 5.00 -0.44 -3.43
N ARG A 493 4.89 0.45 -2.43
CA ARG A 493 5.94 0.73 -1.42
C ARG A 493 7.25 1.31 -1.98
N LEU A 494 7.37 1.54 -3.29
CA LEU A 494 8.58 2.10 -3.89
C LEU A 494 8.85 3.55 -3.42
N ASN A 495 7.82 4.36 -3.21
CA ASN A 495 8.00 5.69 -2.60
C ASN A 495 8.58 5.58 -1.18
N THR A 496 8.06 4.67 -0.37
CA THR A 496 8.61 4.38 0.96
C THR A 496 10.05 3.92 0.89
N LEU A 497 10.40 3.07 -0.08
CA LEU A 497 11.78 2.66 -0.29
C LEU A 497 12.67 3.86 -0.62
N VAL A 498 12.23 4.73 -1.53
CA VAL A 498 12.96 5.95 -1.91
C VAL A 498 13.15 6.88 -0.71
N ASP A 499 12.14 7.03 0.15
CA ASP A 499 12.26 7.82 1.37
C ASP A 499 13.19 7.15 2.40
N PHE A 500 13.25 5.82 2.47
CA PHE A 500 14.26 5.11 3.27
C PHE A 500 15.68 5.39 2.76
N LEU A 501 15.88 5.37 1.44
CA LEU A 501 17.18 5.70 0.84
C LEU A 501 17.59 7.16 1.10
N ARG A 502 16.62 8.09 1.16
CA ARG A 502 16.86 9.50 1.58
C ARG A 502 17.21 9.63 3.04
N ASP A 503 16.47 8.97 3.92
CA ASP A 503 16.73 9.01 5.37
C ASP A 503 18.10 8.43 5.72
N MET A 504 18.53 7.42 4.94
CA MET A 504 19.89 6.88 5.02
C MET A 504 20.94 7.73 4.29
N GLN A 505 20.53 8.80 3.62
CA GLN A 505 21.38 9.75 2.88
C GLN A 505 22.14 9.10 1.72
N LEU A 506 21.55 8.10 1.05
CA LEU A 506 22.11 7.45 -0.15
C LEU A 506 21.78 8.22 -1.42
N ILE A 507 20.62 8.87 -1.45
CA ILE A 507 20.18 9.71 -2.56
C ILE A 507 19.93 11.13 -2.08
N THR A 508 20.05 12.10 -2.98
CA THR A 508 19.77 13.50 -2.70
C THR A 508 18.30 13.74 -2.35
N GLU A 509 17.99 14.84 -1.66
CA GLU A 509 16.63 15.19 -1.24
C GLU A 509 15.66 15.36 -2.42
N ASP A 510 16.18 15.79 -3.57
CA ASP A 510 15.44 15.93 -4.83
C ASP A 510 15.34 14.62 -5.63
N LYS A 511 15.88 13.51 -5.10
CA LYS A 511 15.81 12.15 -5.67
C LYS A 511 16.49 12.01 -7.04
N LYS A 512 17.42 12.90 -7.37
CA LYS A 512 18.08 12.93 -8.68
C LYS A 512 19.40 12.18 -8.71
N GLU A 513 20.19 12.28 -7.66
CA GLU A 513 21.58 11.80 -7.67
C GLU A 513 21.87 10.89 -6.48
N LEU A 514 22.85 10.01 -6.65
CA LEU A 514 23.46 9.31 -5.53
C LEU A 514 24.36 10.28 -4.76
N THR A 515 24.33 10.22 -3.43
CA THR A 515 25.35 10.88 -2.63
C THR A 515 26.64 10.06 -2.67
N LYS A 516 27.76 10.64 -2.20
CA LYS A 516 29.02 9.89 -2.03
C LYS A 516 28.87 8.64 -1.14
N VAL A 517 27.98 8.68 -0.14
CA VAL A 517 27.66 7.51 0.69
C VAL A 517 26.86 6.50 -0.13
N GLY A 518 25.90 6.99 -0.91
CA GLY A 518 25.13 6.21 -1.88
C GLY A 518 26.00 5.45 -2.86
N GLU A 519 26.92 6.13 -3.54
CA GLU A 519 27.87 5.51 -4.48
C GLU A 519 28.71 4.41 -3.82
N ASN A 520 29.27 4.68 -2.64
CA ASN A 520 30.09 3.70 -1.93
C ASN A 520 29.31 2.44 -1.55
N LEU A 521 28.10 2.61 -1.00
CA LEU A 521 27.26 1.49 -0.59
C LEU A 521 26.67 0.76 -1.80
N PHE A 522 26.29 1.49 -2.85
CA PHE A 522 25.80 0.91 -4.09
C PHE A 522 26.87 0.03 -4.75
N ASN A 523 28.12 0.49 -4.82
CA ASN A 523 29.26 -0.28 -5.33
C ASN A 523 29.62 -1.51 -4.47
N SER A 524 29.07 -1.63 -3.25
CA SER A 524 29.29 -2.78 -2.36
C SER A 524 28.24 -3.89 -2.52
N LEU A 525 27.17 -3.65 -3.28
CA LEU A 525 26.06 -4.60 -3.46
C LEU A 525 26.37 -5.65 -4.53
#